data_AF-A0A1U7Y7E1-F1
#
_entry.id   AF-A0A1U7Y7E1-F1
#
_cell.length_a   1.000
_cell.length_b   1.000
_cell.length_c   1.000
_cell.angle_alpha   90.00
_cell.angle_beta   90.00
_cell.angle_gamma   90.00
#
_symmetry.space_group_name_H-M   'P 1'
#
loop_
_entity.id
_entity.type
_entity.pdbx_description
1 polymer ?
#
loop_
_entity_poly.entity_id
_entity_poly.type
_entity_poly.pdbx_seq_one_letter_code
_entity_poly.pdbx_strand_id
1 'polypeptide(L)'
;NKMDRCFLELQVDGEEAYQTFSRVIENANVIMATYEDPLLGDVQVYPEKGTVAFSAGLHGWAFTLTNFAKMYASKFGVDESKMMERLWGENFFDPATKKWTTKNTGSATCKRGFVQFCYEPIKQIINTCMNDQKDKLWPMLQKLGVTMKSEEKELMGKALMKRVMQTWLPASTALLEMMIFHLPSPSTAQRYRVENLYEGPLDDQYANAIRNCDPEGPLMLYVSKMIPASDKGRFFAFGRVFAGKVCTGMKVRIMGPNYVPGEKKDLYVKNVQRTVIWMGKKQETVEDVPCGNTVAMVGLDQFITKNATLTNEK
;
A
#
# COMPACT_ATOMS: atom_id res chain seq x y z
N ASN A 1 -5.33 -9.18 6.45
CA ASN A 1 -4.31 -10.22 6.16
C ASN A 1 -4.66 -11.51 6.91
N LYS A 2 -4.17 -12.67 6.44
CA LYS A 2 -4.43 -14.03 6.96
C LYS A 2 -5.87 -14.54 6.74
N MET A 3 -6.54 -14.07 5.69
CA MET A 3 -7.91 -14.51 5.35
C MET A 3 -7.97 -15.99 4.96
N ASP A 4 -6.86 -16.58 4.53
CA ASP A 4 -6.71 -18.01 4.25
C ASP A 4 -7.05 -18.90 5.45
N ARG A 5 -6.82 -18.43 6.69
CA ARG A 5 -7.13 -19.17 7.91
C ARG A 5 -8.63 -19.41 8.08
N CYS A 6 -9.47 -18.50 7.60
CA CYS A 6 -10.93 -18.67 7.62
C CYS A 6 -11.37 -19.89 6.79
N PHE A 7 -10.62 -20.22 5.74
CA PHE A 7 -10.95 -21.32 4.83
C PHE A 7 -10.23 -22.62 5.18
N LEU A 8 -8.93 -22.55 5.51
CA LEU A 8 -8.06 -23.73 5.65
C LEU A 8 -7.99 -24.28 7.07
N GLU A 9 -8.16 -23.43 8.09
CA GLU A 9 -7.99 -23.80 9.50
C GLU A 9 -9.32 -23.78 10.24
N LEU A 10 -9.98 -22.62 10.25
CA LEU A 10 -11.16 -22.37 11.08
C LEU A 10 -12.46 -22.80 10.39
N GLN A 11 -12.46 -22.90 9.06
CA GLN A 11 -13.63 -23.25 8.24
C GLN A 11 -14.88 -22.41 8.52
N VAL A 12 -14.67 -21.14 8.87
CA VAL A 12 -15.71 -20.19 9.30
C VAL A 12 -16.78 -20.03 8.24
N ASP A 13 -18.03 -19.90 8.66
CA ASP A 13 -19.11 -19.50 7.77
C ASP A 13 -18.92 -18.05 7.29
N GLY A 14 -19.62 -17.67 6.23
CA GLY A 14 -19.42 -16.36 5.62
C GLY A 14 -19.89 -15.19 6.50
N GLU A 15 -20.97 -15.37 7.24
CA GLU A 15 -21.50 -14.30 8.09
C GLU A 15 -20.63 -14.12 9.33
N GLU A 16 -20.20 -15.19 10.00
CA GLU A 16 -19.26 -15.10 11.11
C GLU A 16 -17.91 -14.47 10.68
N ALA A 17 -17.41 -14.84 9.49
CA ALA A 17 -16.22 -14.22 8.93
C ALA A 17 -16.42 -12.72 8.68
N TYR A 18 -17.54 -12.33 8.06
CA TYR A 18 -17.88 -10.93 7.83
C TYR A 18 -17.95 -10.12 9.14
N GLN A 19 -18.67 -10.63 10.15
CA GLN A 19 -18.81 -9.95 11.44
C GLN A 19 -17.44 -9.75 12.13
N THR A 20 -16.57 -10.75 12.01
CA THR A 20 -15.18 -10.64 12.49
C THR A 20 -14.42 -9.55 11.74
N PHE A 21 -14.53 -9.49 10.42
CA PHE A 21 -13.85 -8.47 9.62
C PHE A 21 -14.39 -7.07 9.91
N SER A 22 -15.71 -6.91 10.02
CA SER A 22 -16.35 -5.63 10.37
C SER A 22 -15.84 -5.11 11.70
N ARG A 23 -15.83 -5.96 12.74
CA ARG A 23 -15.32 -5.61 14.06
C ARG A 23 -13.84 -5.18 14.03
N VAL A 24 -13.01 -5.86 13.24
CA VAL A 24 -11.59 -5.48 13.10
C VAL A 24 -11.45 -4.09 12.45
N ILE A 25 -12.24 -3.80 11.43
CA ILE A 25 -12.24 -2.50 10.74
C ILE A 25 -12.77 -1.41 11.67
N GLU A 26 -13.88 -1.65 12.37
CA GLU A 26 -14.46 -0.74 13.35
C GLU A 26 -13.47 -0.41 14.47
N ASN A 27 -12.81 -1.42 15.05
CA ASN A 27 -11.79 -1.21 16.08
C ASN A 27 -10.62 -0.36 15.57
N ALA A 28 -10.18 -0.57 14.33
CA ALA A 28 -9.16 0.27 13.72
C ALA A 28 -9.65 1.73 13.56
N ASN A 29 -10.89 1.93 13.11
CA ASN A 29 -11.49 3.25 12.94
C ASN A 29 -11.70 3.98 14.27
N VAL A 30 -12.05 3.27 15.34
CA VAL A 30 -12.14 3.84 16.69
C VAL A 30 -10.77 4.38 17.13
N ILE A 31 -9.69 3.62 16.92
CA ILE A 31 -8.34 4.08 17.25
C ILE A 31 -7.97 5.29 16.39
N MET A 32 -8.20 5.25 15.08
CA MET A 32 -7.85 6.35 14.18
C MET A 32 -8.63 7.64 14.49
N ALA A 33 -9.90 7.54 14.89
CA ALA A 33 -10.70 8.67 15.31
C ALA A 33 -10.15 9.38 16.58
N THR A 34 -9.33 8.70 17.39
CA THR A 34 -8.69 9.36 18.55
C THR A 34 -7.48 10.23 18.19
N TYR A 35 -6.98 10.13 16.94
CA TYR A 35 -5.78 10.83 16.47
C TYR A 35 -6.07 11.66 15.21
N GLU A 36 -7.22 12.32 15.16
CA GLU A 36 -7.58 13.20 14.05
C GLU A 36 -6.61 14.39 13.94
N ASP A 37 -6.14 14.64 12.73
CA ASP A 37 -5.34 15.81 12.37
C ASP A 37 -6.08 16.56 11.25
N PRO A 38 -6.49 17.83 11.47
CA PRO A 38 -7.15 18.63 10.46
C PRO A 38 -6.39 18.73 9.13
N LEU A 39 -5.06 18.62 9.16
CA LEU A 39 -4.21 18.64 7.96
C LEU A 39 -4.29 17.34 7.15
N LEU A 40 -4.62 16.21 7.79
CA LEU A 40 -4.73 14.89 7.14
C LEU A 40 -6.15 14.57 6.69
N GLY A 41 -7.16 15.21 7.30
CA GLY A 41 -8.57 14.95 7.00
C GLY A 41 -9.05 13.58 7.53
N ASP A 42 -10.02 12.97 6.84
CA ASP A 42 -10.55 11.65 7.19
C ASP A 42 -9.50 10.55 6.92
N VAL A 43 -8.89 10.04 7.98
CA VAL A 43 -7.90 8.94 7.95
C VAL A 43 -8.53 7.58 8.24
N GLN A 44 -9.85 7.50 8.43
CA GLN A 44 -10.54 6.24 8.69
C GLN A 44 -10.60 5.37 7.42
N VAL A 45 -10.82 4.07 7.61
CA VAL A 45 -10.83 3.09 6.52
C VAL A 45 -12.20 2.43 6.35
N TYR A 46 -12.57 2.28 5.09
CA TYR A 46 -13.88 1.90 4.59
C TYR A 46 -13.71 0.95 3.40
N PRO A 47 -14.12 -0.33 3.49
CA PRO A 47 -14.05 -1.27 2.38
C PRO A 47 -14.82 -0.82 1.14
N GLU A 48 -15.99 -0.22 1.33
CA GLU A 48 -16.84 0.33 0.28
C GLU A 48 -16.21 1.53 -0.45
N LYS A 49 -15.23 2.19 0.17
CA LYS A 49 -14.43 3.24 -0.48
C LYS A 49 -13.11 2.72 -1.06
N GLY A 50 -12.83 1.41 -0.97
CA GLY A 50 -11.59 0.80 -1.51
C GLY A 50 -10.35 0.94 -0.63
N THR A 51 -10.47 1.56 0.55
CA THR A 51 -9.34 1.82 1.47
C THR A 51 -8.99 0.61 2.35
N VAL A 52 -9.70 -0.51 2.21
CA VAL A 52 -9.41 -1.78 2.90
C VAL A 52 -9.21 -2.89 1.88
N ALA A 53 -8.12 -3.64 2.04
CA ALA A 53 -7.88 -4.89 1.32
C ALA A 53 -7.97 -6.11 2.23
N PHE A 54 -8.56 -7.17 1.68
CA PHE A 54 -8.62 -8.50 2.27
C PHE A 54 -7.54 -9.35 1.61
N SER A 55 -6.73 -10.05 2.41
CA SER A 55 -5.51 -10.67 1.89
C SER A 55 -5.08 -11.92 2.64
N ALA A 56 -4.36 -12.77 1.93
CA ALA A 56 -3.56 -13.86 2.47
C ALA A 56 -2.12 -13.71 1.96
N GLY A 57 -1.31 -12.92 2.67
CA GLY A 57 0.06 -12.60 2.27
C GLY A 57 0.96 -13.83 2.09
N LEU A 58 0.72 -14.90 2.87
CA LEU A 58 1.44 -16.18 2.73
C LEU A 58 1.24 -16.80 1.34
N HIS A 59 0.06 -16.63 0.78
CA HIS A 59 -0.34 -17.15 -0.53
C HIS A 59 -0.16 -16.12 -1.66
N GLY A 60 0.05 -14.85 -1.33
CA GLY A 60 0.32 -13.80 -2.31
C GLY A 60 -0.93 -13.34 -3.08
N TRP A 61 -2.11 -13.47 -2.48
CA TRP A 61 -3.36 -12.95 -3.05
C TRP A 61 -4.00 -11.93 -2.11
N ALA A 62 -4.64 -10.92 -2.72
CA ALA A 62 -5.40 -9.90 -2.04
C ALA A 62 -6.44 -9.29 -2.98
N PHE A 63 -7.48 -8.70 -2.41
CA PHE A 63 -8.49 -7.97 -3.15
C PHE A 63 -9.03 -6.80 -2.33
N THR A 64 -9.49 -5.77 -3.03
CA THR A 64 -10.41 -4.76 -2.52
C THR A 64 -11.81 -5.05 -3.09
N LEU A 65 -12.84 -4.36 -2.59
CA LEU A 65 -14.18 -4.52 -3.16
C LEU A 65 -14.26 -4.05 -4.62
N THR A 66 -13.34 -3.19 -5.06
CA THR A 66 -13.23 -2.73 -6.45
C THR A 66 -13.05 -3.90 -7.42
N ASN A 67 -12.26 -4.91 -7.05
CA ASN A 67 -12.04 -6.09 -7.90
C ASN A 67 -13.37 -6.81 -8.21
N PHE A 68 -14.20 -7.02 -7.18
CA PHE A 68 -15.50 -7.69 -7.33
C PHE A 68 -16.56 -6.77 -7.91
N ALA A 69 -16.53 -5.47 -7.59
CA ALA A 69 -17.41 -4.48 -8.18
C ALA A 69 -17.25 -4.44 -9.70
N LYS A 70 -16.01 -4.37 -10.22
CA LYS A 70 -15.71 -4.44 -11.67
C LYS A 70 -16.30 -5.70 -12.34
N MET A 71 -16.27 -6.84 -11.65
CA MET A 71 -16.80 -8.11 -12.18
C MET A 71 -18.34 -8.19 -12.20
N TYR A 72 -19.02 -7.53 -11.27
CA TYR A 72 -20.47 -7.66 -11.08
C TYR A 72 -21.28 -6.44 -11.50
N ALA A 73 -20.69 -5.24 -11.53
CA ALA A 73 -21.33 -3.99 -11.91
C ALA A 73 -22.04 -4.09 -13.27
N SER A 74 -21.35 -4.61 -14.28
CA SER A 74 -21.91 -4.84 -15.62
C SER A 74 -23.05 -5.87 -15.63
N LYS A 75 -22.99 -6.89 -14.77
CA LYS A 75 -24.03 -7.93 -14.66
C LYS A 75 -25.31 -7.41 -13.99
N PHE A 76 -25.17 -6.47 -13.07
CA PHE A 76 -26.29 -5.84 -12.37
C PHE A 76 -26.76 -4.55 -13.04
N GLY A 77 -26.07 -4.07 -14.07
CA GLY A 77 -26.38 -2.80 -14.75
C GLY A 77 -26.25 -1.59 -13.82
N VAL A 78 -25.28 -1.60 -12.91
CA VAL A 78 -25.01 -0.51 -11.97
C VAL A 78 -23.56 -0.02 -12.06
N ASP A 79 -23.31 1.21 -11.63
CA ASP A 79 -21.96 1.77 -11.54
C ASP A 79 -21.09 0.98 -10.55
N GLU A 80 -19.77 0.93 -10.80
CA GLU A 80 -18.81 0.24 -9.94
C GLU A 80 -18.84 0.78 -8.50
N SER A 81 -18.92 2.10 -8.30
CA SER A 81 -19.00 2.72 -6.98
C SER A 81 -20.23 2.27 -6.19
N LYS A 82 -21.40 2.29 -6.83
CA LYS A 82 -22.66 1.80 -6.23
C LYS A 82 -22.60 0.30 -5.93
N MET A 83 -21.91 -0.47 -6.78
CA MET A 83 -21.69 -1.89 -6.52
C MET A 83 -20.80 -2.10 -5.29
N MET A 84 -19.74 -1.30 -5.12
CA MET A 84 -18.88 -1.37 -3.93
C MET A 84 -19.67 -1.09 -2.64
N GLU A 85 -20.53 -0.07 -2.63
CA GLU A 85 -21.43 0.21 -1.50
C GLU A 85 -22.33 -0.98 -1.16
N ARG A 86 -22.88 -1.66 -2.16
CA ARG A 86 -23.72 -2.86 -1.98
C ARG A 86 -22.95 -4.09 -1.51
N LEU A 87 -21.65 -4.16 -1.78
CA LEU A 87 -20.81 -5.29 -1.41
C LEU A 87 -20.39 -5.27 0.07
N TRP A 88 -20.65 -4.20 0.81
CA TRP A 88 -20.31 -4.08 2.23
C TRP A 88 -21.48 -3.58 3.07
N GLY A 89 -21.38 -3.69 4.39
CA GLY A 89 -22.40 -3.21 5.31
C GLY A 89 -23.64 -4.09 5.37
N GLU A 90 -24.74 -3.50 5.86
CA GLU A 90 -26.08 -4.12 5.95
C GLU A 90 -26.79 -4.17 4.59
N ASN A 91 -26.09 -4.67 3.57
CA ASN A 91 -26.62 -4.90 2.23
C ASN A 91 -26.71 -6.40 1.97
N PHE A 92 -27.90 -6.86 1.60
CA PHE A 92 -28.20 -8.26 1.33
C PHE A 92 -28.78 -8.42 -0.06
N PHE A 93 -28.52 -9.58 -0.66
CA PHE A 93 -29.07 -9.96 -1.95
C PHE A 93 -29.75 -11.31 -1.83
N ASP A 94 -30.92 -11.41 -2.46
CA ASP A 94 -31.63 -12.67 -2.56
C ASP A 94 -31.67 -13.14 -4.02
N PRO A 95 -31.00 -14.26 -4.36
CA PRO A 95 -31.03 -14.84 -5.70
C PRO A 95 -32.43 -15.21 -6.19
N ALA A 96 -33.36 -15.54 -5.29
CA ALA A 96 -34.70 -15.97 -5.66
C ALA A 96 -35.51 -14.79 -6.20
N THR A 97 -35.46 -13.65 -5.52
CA THR A 97 -36.15 -12.43 -5.94
C THR A 97 -35.31 -11.52 -6.84
N LYS A 98 -33.99 -11.77 -6.92
CA LYS A 98 -32.98 -10.94 -7.60
C LYS A 98 -32.96 -9.49 -7.10
N LYS A 99 -33.33 -9.26 -5.84
CA LYS A 99 -33.43 -7.92 -5.24
C LYS A 99 -32.36 -7.72 -4.17
N TRP A 100 -31.90 -6.48 -4.10
CA TRP A 100 -31.11 -5.97 -2.98
C TRP A 100 -32.04 -5.47 -1.88
N THR A 101 -31.67 -5.71 -0.62
CA THR A 101 -32.39 -5.24 0.56
C THR A 101 -31.38 -4.83 1.63
N THR A 102 -31.75 -3.84 2.44
CA THR A 102 -30.94 -3.38 3.58
C THR A 102 -31.26 -4.11 4.87
N LYS A 103 -32.21 -5.03 4.83
CA LYS A 103 -32.63 -5.86 5.97
C LYS A 103 -32.47 -7.32 5.63
N ASN A 104 -31.92 -8.07 6.58
CA ASN A 104 -31.97 -9.52 6.50
C ASN A 104 -33.43 -9.97 6.57
N THR A 105 -33.90 -10.64 5.52
CA THR A 105 -35.30 -11.12 5.42
C THR A 105 -35.54 -12.42 6.18
N GLY A 106 -34.50 -13.02 6.77
CA GLY A 106 -34.57 -14.32 7.44
C GLY A 106 -34.71 -15.51 6.47
N SER A 107 -34.82 -15.25 5.17
CA SER A 107 -34.76 -16.30 4.15
C SER A 107 -33.36 -16.89 4.09
N ALA A 108 -33.27 -18.23 4.00
CA ALA A 108 -32.00 -18.94 3.82
C ALA A 108 -31.25 -18.52 2.53
N THR A 109 -31.94 -17.96 1.55
CA THR A 109 -31.36 -17.47 0.29
C THR A 109 -30.84 -16.03 0.38
N CYS A 110 -31.30 -15.25 1.36
CA CYS A 110 -30.92 -13.85 1.52
C CYS A 110 -29.58 -13.76 2.26
N LYS A 111 -28.50 -13.60 1.50
CA LYS A 111 -27.14 -13.50 2.04
C LYS A 111 -26.63 -12.07 1.91
N ARG A 112 -25.74 -11.68 2.84
CA ARG A 112 -25.05 -10.40 2.78
C ARG A 112 -24.24 -10.29 1.49
N GLY A 113 -24.17 -9.10 0.89
CA GLY A 113 -23.50 -8.84 -0.37
C GLY A 113 -22.04 -9.33 -0.37
N PHE A 114 -21.26 -8.95 0.66
CA PHE A 114 -19.89 -9.43 0.82
C PHE A 114 -19.79 -10.95 0.83
N VAL A 115 -20.66 -11.60 1.60
CA VAL A 115 -20.65 -13.05 1.80
C VAL A 115 -20.92 -13.75 0.47
N GLN A 116 -21.99 -13.34 -0.21
CA GLN A 116 -22.44 -13.99 -1.42
C GLN A 116 -21.50 -13.75 -2.61
N PHE A 117 -21.01 -12.53 -2.79
CA PHE A 117 -20.30 -12.14 -4.02
C PHE A 117 -18.77 -12.18 -3.89
N CYS A 118 -18.23 -12.11 -2.66
CA CYS A 118 -16.80 -12.14 -2.41
C CYS A 118 -16.37 -13.42 -1.69
N TYR A 119 -16.90 -13.64 -0.47
CA TYR A 119 -16.42 -14.72 0.40
C TYR A 119 -16.72 -16.13 -0.13
N GLU A 120 -17.97 -16.40 -0.53
CA GLU A 120 -18.41 -17.72 -1.00
C GLU A 120 -17.71 -18.16 -2.30
N PRO A 121 -17.55 -17.30 -3.34
CA PRO A 121 -16.75 -17.66 -4.51
C PRO A 121 -15.30 -18.02 -4.16
N ILE A 122 -14.67 -17.27 -3.24
CA ILE A 122 -13.32 -17.58 -2.77
C ILE A 122 -13.30 -18.94 -2.03
N LYS A 123 -14.24 -19.16 -1.11
CA LYS A 123 -14.39 -20.42 -0.38
C LYS A 123 -14.56 -21.60 -1.33
N GLN A 124 -15.40 -21.45 -2.35
CA GLN A 124 -15.66 -22.49 -3.34
C GLN A 124 -14.43 -22.80 -4.20
N ILE A 125 -13.67 -21.80 -4.63
CA ILE A 125 -12.43 -22.00 -5.40
C ILE A 125 -11.37 -22.69 -4.53
N ILE A 126 -11.20 -22.24 -3.28
CA ILE A 126 -10.24 -22.86 -2.37
C ILE A 126 -10.62 -24.32 -2.10
N ASN A 127 -11.88 -24.60 -1.80
CA ASN A 127 -12.35 -25.96 -1.52
C ASN A 127 -12.23 -26.89 -2.74
N THR A 128 -12.52 -26.39 -3.95
CA THR A 128 -12.38 -27.19 -5.17
C THR A 128 -10.90 -27.48 -5.49
N CYS A 129 -10.00 -26.53 -5.23
CA CYS A 129 -8.55 -26.76 -5.34
C CYS A 129 -8.03 -27.76 -4.29
N MET A 130 -8.48 -27.66 -3.04
CA MET A 130 -8.01 -28.52 -1.94
C MET A 130 -8.51 -29.96 -2.03
N ASN A 131 -9.67 -30.18 -2.67
CA ASN A 131 -10.26 -31.50 -2.89
C ASN A 131 -9.98 -32.05 -4.30
N ASP A 132 -9.06 -31.43 -5.05
CA ASP A 132 -8.66 -31.82 -6.40
C ASP A 132 -9.82 -31.98 -7.41
N GLN A 133 -10.91 -31.22 -7.23
CA GLN A 133 -12.10 -31.20 -8.10
C GLN A 133 -11.87 -30.35 -9.36
N LYS A 134 -10.89 -30.77 -10.17
CA LYS A 134 -10.45 -30.04 -11.38
C LYS A 134 -11.57 -29.88 -12.41
N ASP A 135 -12.45 -30.86 -12.52
CA ASP A 135 -13.65 -30.86 -13.36
C ASP A 135 -14.59 -29.67 -13.07
N LYS A 136 -14.73 -29.28 -11.79
CA LYS A 136 -15.52 -28.12 -11.36
C LYS A 136 -14.73 -26.81 -11.38
N LEU A 137 -13.43 -26.88 -11.08
CA LEU A 137 -12.56 -25.72 -10.99
C LEU A 137 -12.40 -25.01 -12.35
N TRP A 138 -12.12 -25.74 -13.43
CA TRP A 138 -11.82 -25.11 -14.72
C TRP A 138 -12.98 -24.30 -15.30
N PRO A 139 -14.24 -24.79 -15.31
CA PRO A 139 -15.38 -24.00 -15.73
C PRO A 139 -15.60 -22.74 -14.88
N MET A 140 -15.31 -22.79 -13.57
CA MET A 140 -15.41 -21.62 -12.69
C MET A 140 -14.36 -20.57 -13.06
N LEU A 141 -13.10 -20.98 -13.24
CA LEU A 141 -12.02 -20.07 -13.61
C LEU A 141 -12.25 -19.43 -14.99
N GLN A 142 -12.79 -20.19 -15.95
CA GLN A 142 -13.14 -19.65 -17.25
C GLN A 142 -14.22 -18.56 -17.15
N LYS A 143 -15.26 -18.75 -16.33
CA LYS A 143 -16.30 -17.72 -16.09
C LYS A 143 -15.77 -16.46 -15.39
N LEU A 144 -14.66 -16.59 -14.67
CA LEU A 144 -13.97 -15.48 -14.01
C LEU A 144 -12.88 -14.85 -14.89
N GLY A 145 -12.69 -15.36 -16.12
CA GLY A 145 -11.66 -14.86 -17.03
C GLY A 145 -10.23 -15.25 -16.62
N VAL A 146 -10.06 -16.23 -15.73
CA VAL A 146 -8.76 -16.66 -15.21
C VAL A 146 -8.17 -17.74 -16.13
N THR A 147 -7.03 -17.43 -16.75
CA THR A 147 -6.32 -18.36 -17.64
C THR A 147 -5.05 -18.87 -16.96
N MET A 148 -4.86 -20.19 -16.94
CA MET A 148 -3.69 -20.86 -16.35
C MET A 148 -2.87 -21.59 -17.41
N LYS A 149 -1.55 -21.62 -17.22
CA LYS A 149 -0.61 -22.35 -18.09
C LYS A 149 -0.74 -23.86 -17.88
N SER A 150 -0.34 -24.66 -18.87
CA SER A 150 -0.46 -26.12 -18.82
C SER A 150 0.23 -26.74 -17.60
N GLU A 151 1.47 -26.36 -17.32
CA GLU A 151 2.24 -26.82 -16.15
C GLU A 151 1.54 -26.52 -14.81
N GLU A 152 0.82 -25.40 -14.74
CA GLU A 152 0.13 -24.97 -13.51
C GLU A 152 -1.13 -25.79 -13.25
N LYS A 153 -1.72 -26.38 -14.30
CA LYS A 153 -2.90 -27.24 -14.19
C LYS A 153 -2.57 -28.62 -13.62
N GLU A 154 -1.30 -29.01 -13.64
CA GLU A 154 -0.82 -30.26 -13.07
C GLU A 154 -0.66 -30.18 -11.54
N LEU A 155 -0.53 -28.97 -10.99
CA LEU A 155 -0.47 -28.75 -9.54
C LEU A 155 -1.71 -29.33 -8.83
N MET A 156 -1.55 -29.62 -7.53
CA MET A 156 -2.59 -30.19 -6.67
C MET A 156 -2.65 -29.52 -5.31
N GLY A 157 -3.80 -29.63 -4.64
CA GLY A 157 -4.05 -29.11 -3.29
C GLY A 157 -3.59 -27.66 -3.09
N LYS A 158 -2.76 -27.45 -2.05
CA LYS A 158 -2.30 -26.11 -1.63
C LYS A 158 -1.46 -25.38 -2.69
N ALA A 159 -0.70 -26.11 -3.52
CA ALA A 159 0.10 -25.52 -4.58
C ALA A 159 -0.78 -24.98 -5.71
N LEU A 160 -1.81 -25.76 -6.10
CA LEU A 160 -2.80 -25.33 -7.09
C LEU A 160 -3.60 -24.13 -6.58
N MET A 161 -4.14 -24.20 -5.36
CA MET A 161 -4.87 -23.10 -4.74
C MET A 161 -4.06 -21.80 -4.75
N LYS A 162 -2.79 -21.86 -4.32
CA LYS A 162 -1.91 -20.69 -4.32
C LYS A 162 -1.79 -20.09 -5.73
N ARG A 163 -1.54 -20.91 -6.76
CA ARG A 163 -1.34 -20.41 -8.13
C ARG A 163 -2.62 -19.83 -8.73
N VAL A 164 -3.75 -20.49 -8.50
CA VAL A 164 -5.09 -20.02 -8.93
C VAL A 164 -5.37 -18.66 -8.32
N MET A 165 -5.24 -18.52 -7.00
CA MET A 165 -5.55 -17.28 -6.30
C MET A 165 -4.60 -16.13 -6.68
N GLN A 166 -3.32 -16.41 -6.92
CA GLN A 166 -2.37 -15.41 -7.42
C GLN A 166 -2.71 -14.89 -8.82
N THR A 167 -3.31 -15.74 -9.66
CA THR A 167 -3.68 -15.37 -11.02
C THR A 167 -5.02 -14.62 -11.03
N TRP A 168 -5.95 -15.03 -10.17
CA TRP A 168 -7.27 -14.41 -10.08
C TRP A 168 -7.26 -13.08 -9.30
N LEU A 169 -6.63 -13.05 -8.13
CA LEU A 169 -6.60 -11.92 -7.19
C LEU A 169 -5.16 -11.60 -6.76
N PRO A 170 -4.28 -11.17 -7.68
CA PRO A 170 -2.89 -10.88 -7.37
C PRO A 170 -2.75 -9.79 -6.31
N ALA A 171 -2.01 -10.07 -5.23
CA ALA A 171 -1.84 -9.12 -4.14
C ALA A 171 -1.19 -7.80 -4.57
N SER A 172 -0.28 -7.85 -5.55
CA SER A 172 0.39 -6.66 -6.09
C SER A 172 -0.61 -5.68 -6.70
N THR A 173 -1.59 -6.16 -7.45
CA THR A 173 -2.60 -5.31 -8.09
C THR A 173 -3.47 -4.61 -7.06
N ALA A 174 -4.00 -5.35 -6.09
CA ALA A 174 -4.84 -4.77 -5.03
C ALA A 174 -4.07 -3.72 -4.21
N LEU A 175 -2.82 -4.01 -3.84
CA LEU A 175 -2.00 -3.06 -3.08
C LEU A 175 -1.63 -1.81 -3.90
N LEU A 176 -1.25 -1.98 -5.17
CA LEU A 176 -0.94 -0.85 -6.05
C LEU A 176 -2.16 0.04 -6.29
N GLU A 177 -3.34 -0.57 -6.49
CA GLU A 177 -4.60 0.15 -6.65
C GLU A 177 -4.88 1.03 -5.42
N MET A 178 -4.75 0.46 -4.21
CA MET A 178 -4.92 1.24 -2.97
C MET A 178 -3.91 2.38 -2.85
N MET A 179 -2.63 2.12 -3.16
CA MET A 179 -1.59 3.15 -3.09
C MET A 179 -1.85 4.30 -4.06
N ILE A 180 -2.27 3.99 -5.29
CA ILE A 180 -2.52 5.00 -6.33
C ILE A 180 -3.75 5.84 -6.00
N PHE A 181 -4.83 5.22 -5.54
CA PHE A 181 -6.10 5.94 -5.33
C PHE A 181 -6.20 6.64 -3.98
N HIS A 182 -5.50 6.16 -2.94
CA HIS A 182 -5.69 6.63 -1.58
C HIS A 182 -4.46 7.27 -0.93
N LEU A 183 -3.26 7.15 -1.51
CA LEU A 183 -2.09 7.87 -1.01
C LEU A 183 -1.82 9.12 -1.86
N PRO A 184 -1.65 10.30 -1.23
CA PRO A 184 -1.33 11.51 -1.97
C PRO A 184 0.06 11.41 -2.59
N SER A 185 0.20 11.97 -3.79
CA SER A 185 1.52 12.15 -4.41
C SER A 185 2.41 13.04 -3.53
N PRO A 186 3.75 12.92 -3.59
CA PRO A 186 4.64 13.81 -2.84
C PRO A 186 4.38 15.29 -3.08
N SER A 187 4.03 15.68 -4.32
CA SER A 187 3.69 17.06 -4.67
C SER A 187 2.44 17.59 -3.94
N THR A 188 1.46 16.72 -3.72
CA THR A 188 0.26 17.05 -2.95
C THR A 188 0.56 17.02 -1.45
N ALA A 189 1.27 15.98 -1.00
CA ALA A 189 1.55 15.71 0.39
C ALA A 189 2.45 16.77 1.03
N GLN A 190 3.46 17.25 0.32
CA GLN A 190 4.42 18.21 0.88
C GLN A 190 3.78 19.59 1.16
N ARG A 191 2.73 19.97 0.43
CA ARG A 191 2.06 21.27 0.61
C ARG A 191 1.53 21.49 2.02
N TYR A 192 0.86 20.49 2.58
CA TYR A 192 0.30 20.56 3.93
C TYR A 192 1.24 19.96 4.99
N ARG A 193 2.34 19.31 4.59
CA ARG A 193 3.33 18.73 5.52
C ARG A 193 4.54 19.63 5.75
N VAL A 194 4.77 20.65 4.92
CA VAL A 194 5.96 21.51 5.01
C VAL A 194 6.15 22.08 6.41
N GLU A 195 5.06 22.47 7.08
CA GLU A 195 5.08 23.04 8.44
C GLU A 195 5.60 22.05 9.49
N ASN A 196 5.37 20.74 9.28
CA ASN A 196 5.87 19.68 10.15
C ASN A 196 7.26 19.16 9.73
N LEU A 197 7.70 19.47 8.52
CA LEU A 197 8.96 18.99 7.95
C LEU A 197 10.10 20.01 8.07
N TYR A 198 9.78 21.29 8.24
CA TYR A 198 10.73 22.39 8.20
C TYR A 198 10.58 23.31 9.39
N GLU A 199 11.68 23.56 10.09
CA GLU A 199 11.72 24.39 11.31
C GLU A 199 11.99 25.88 11.04
N GLY A 200 12.38 26.23 9.80
CA GLY A 200 12.67 27.61 9.42
C GLY A 200 11.43 28.41 9.01
N PRO A 201 11.62 29.68 8.58
CA PRO A 201 10.53 30.54 8.13
C PRO A 201 9.77 29.95 6.94
N LEU A 202 8.43 29.94 7.00
CA LEU A 202 7.59 29.31 5.96
C LEU A 202 7.47 30.11 4.66
N ASP A 203 7.94 31.36 4.68
CA ASP A 203 7.98 32.31 3.57
C ASP A 203 9.32 32.27 2.81
N ASP A 204 10.30 31.51 3.28
CA ASP A 204 11.61 31.42 2.63
C ASP A 204 11.62 30.52 1.38
N GLN A 205 12.75 30.54 0.66
CA GLN A 205 12.92 29.75 -0.55
C GLN A 205 12.91 28.23 -0.31
N TYR A 206 13.32 27.76 0.87
CA TYR A 206 13.42 26.34 1.20
C TYR A 206 12.04 25.75 1.50
N ALA A 207 11.27 26.43 2.33
CA ALA A 207 9.89 26.10 2.64
C ALA A 207 9.05 26.13 1.36
N ASN A 208 9.21 27.14 0.51
CA ASN A 208 8.52 27.20 -0.79
C ASN A 208 8.91 26.04 -1.72
N ALA A 209 10.20 25.69 -1.80
CA ALA A 209 10.65 24.59 -2.63
C ALA A 209 10.16 23.22 -2.14
N ILE A 210 10.13 23.00 -0.81
CA ILE A 210 9.53 21.80 -0.21
C ILE A 210 8.02 21.79 -0.47
N ARG A 211 7.32 22.90 -0.20
CA ARG A 211 5.86 23.01 -0.41
C ARG A 211 5.48 22.65 -1.84
N ASN A 212 6.27 23.06 -2.82
CA ASN A 212 6.03 22.80 -4.23
C ASN A 212 6.61 21.47 -4.73
N CYS A 213 7.38 20.74 -3.91
CA CYS A 213 8.17 19.59 -4.35
C CYS A 213 8.96 19.93 -5.62
N ASP A 214 9.70 21.03 -5.59
CA ASP A 214 10.36 21.61 -6.77
C ASP A 214 11.71 20.92 -7.06
N PRO A 215 11.91 20.28 -8.22
CA PRO A 215 13.18 19.62 -8.57
C PRO A 215 14.32 20.60 -8.91
N GLU A 216 14.00 21.85 -9.27
CA GLU A 216 14.98 22.89 -9.60
C GLU A 216 15.28 23.82 -8.41
N GLY A 217 14.55 23.66 -7.30
CA GLY A 217 14.76 24.41 -6.06
C GLY A 217 16.04 23.99 -5.30
N PRO A 218 16.34 24.66 -4.17
CA PRO A 218 17.43 24.27 -3.28
C PRO A 218 17.26 22.83 -2.80
N LEU A 219 18.36 22.08 -2.74
CA LEU A 219 18.34 20.72 -2.24
C LEU A 219 17.93 20.73 -0.77
N MET A 220 16.86 20.01 -0.45
CA MET A 220 16.45 19.72 0.92
C MET A 220 16.20 18.23 1.03
N LEU A 221 17.12 17.50 1.65
CA LEU A 221 17.06 16.05 1.79
C LEU A 221 17.21 15.68 3.27
N TYR A 222 16.30 14.85 3.79
CA TYR A 222 16.42 14.34 5.15
C TYR A 222 16.86 12.88 5.15
N VAL A 223 18.00 12.61 5.78
CA VAL A 223 18.50 11.26 6.04
C VAL A 223 17.84 10.75 7.31
N SER A 224 17.04 9.69 7.17
CA SER A 224 16.29 9.10 8.29
C SER A 224 16.94 7.85 8.86
N LYS A 225 17.80 7.18 8.09
CA LYS A 225 18.39 5.91 8.49
C LYS A 225 19.75 5.67 7.86
N MET A 226 20.68 5.16 8.68
CA MET A 226 21.95 4.59 8.22
C MET A 226 21.77 3.09 8.01
N ILE A 227 21.98 2.60 6.78
CA ILE A 227 21.84 1.19 6.43
C ILE A 227 23.25 0.58 6.28
N PRO A 228 23.60 -0.50 6.99
CA PRO A 228 24.92 -1.12 6.86
C PRO A 228 25.13 -1.67 5.45
N ALA A 229 26.30 -1.39 4.88
CA ALA A 229 26.73 -1.99 3.63
C ALA A 229 27.22 -3.44 3.85
N SER A 230 27.38 -4.20 2.75
CA SER A 230 28.06 -5.51 2.78
C SER A 230 29.50 -5.40 3.29
N ASP A 231 30.13 -4.25 3.03
CA ASP A 231 31.49 -3.95 3.44
C ASP A 231 31.50 -3.53 4.91
N LYS A 232 32.26 -4.27 5.73
CA LYS A 232 32.33 -4.01 7.17
C LYS A 232 32.73 -2.55 7.45
N GLY A 233 31.89 -1.87 8.22
CA GLY A 233 32.13 -0.51 8.71
C GLY A 233 31.67 0.61 7.78
N ARG A 234 31.07 0.30 6.62
CA ARG A 234 30.48 1.32 5.73
C ARG A 234 28.96 1.34 5.86
N PHE A 235 28.39 2.53 5.75
CA PHE A 235 26.94 2.72 5.78
C PHE A 235 26.45 3.54 4.59
N PHE A 236 25.22 3.24 4.16
CA PHE A 236 24.44 4.06 3.26
C PHE A 236 23.58 5.03 4.07
N ALA A 237 23.64 6.31 3.73
CA ALA A 237 22.69 7.30 4.23
C ALA A 237 21.40 7.20 3.42
N PHE A 238 20.33 6.65 4.00
CA PHE A 238 19.02 6.51 3.38
C PHE A 238 18.08 7.64 3.81
N GLY A 239 17.47 8.29 2.84
CA GLY A 239 16.64 9.46 3.08
C GLY A 239 15.65 9.73 1.97
N ARG A 240 14.96 10.86 2.09
CA ARG A 240 14.03 11.38 1.09
C ARG A 240 14.48 12.77 0.64
N VAL A 241 14.42 13.00 -0.66
CA VAL A 241 14.58 14.33 -1.25
C VAL A 241 13.24 15.04 -1.19
N PHE A 242 13.15 16.13 -0.46
CA PHE A 242 11.94 16.95 -0.36
C PHE A 242 11.94 18.08 -1.39
N ALA A 243 13.08 18.71 -1.63
CA ALA A 243 13.26 19.71 -2.68
C ALA A 243 14.60 19.54 -3.39
N GLY A 244 14.69 20.04 -4.62
CA GLY A 244 15.85 19.96 -5.49
C GLY A 244 16.14 18.55 -6.00
N LYS A 245 17.40 18.32 -6.39
CA LYS A 245 17.93 17.04 -6.85
C LYS A 245 19.27 16.76 -6.20
N VAL A 246 19.54 15.51 -5.84
CA VAL A 246 20.86 15.07 -5.36
C VAL A 246 21.56 14.30 -6.46
N CYS A 247 22.81 14.64 -6.75
CA CYS A 247 23.61 14.00 -7.80
C CYS A 247 24.86 13.33 -7.22
N THR A 248 25.32 12.30 -7.90
CA THR A 248 26.65 11.74 -7.66
C THR A 248 27.73 12.81 -7.88
N GLY A 249 28.66 12.94 -6.93
CA GLY A 249 29.73 13.94 -6.92
C GLY A 249 29.31 15.30 -6.34
N MET A 250 28.01 15.53 -6.07
CA MET A 250 27.52 16.81 -5.55
C MET A 250 28.10 17.11 -4.17
N LYS A 251 28.58 18.34 -3.98
CA LYS A 251 29.01 18.85 -2.68
C LYS A 251 27.78 19.25 -1.87
N VAL A 252 27.60 18.62 -0.72
CA VAL A 252 26.47 18.85 0.17
C VAL A 252 26.95 19.30 1.55
N ARG A 253 26.15 20.16 2.15
CA ARG A 253 26.23 20.60 3.53
C ARG A 253 25.37 19.67 4.37
N ILE A 254 25.99 18.99 5.33
CA ILE A 254 25.40 18.04 6.26
C ILE A 254 25.14 18.78 7.57
N MET A 255 23.87 18.94 7.92
CA MET A 255 23.40 19.50 9.19
C MET A 255 22.94 18.35 10.08
N GLY A 256 23.71 18.08 11.13
CA GLY A 256 23.36 17.05 12.10
C GLY A 256 22.25 17.48 13.06
N PRO A 257 21.83 16.59 13.97
CA PRO A 257 20.69 16.83 14.86
C PRO A 257 20.87 18.01 15.82
N ASN A 258 22.11 18.40 16.13
CA ASN A 258 22.41 19.50 17.05
C ASN A 258 22.85 20.78 16.32
N TYR A 259 22.62 20.84 15.01
CA TYR A 259 22.93 22.02 14.23
C TYR A 259 22.03 23.18 14.62
N VAL A 260 22.62 24.36 14.84
CA VAL A 260 21.89 25.62 15.06
C VAL A 260 22.29 26.60 13.96
N PRO A 261 21.33 27.30 13.32
CA PRO A 261 21.62 28.30 12.30
C PRO A 261 22.65 29.33 12.79
N GLY A 262 23.70 29.55 11.99
CA GLY A 262 24.81 30.46 12.33
C GLY A 262 25.99 29.82 13.04
N GLU A 263 25.85 28.62 13.62
CA GLU A 263 26.96 27.89 14.23
C GLU A 263 27.68 26.97 13.24
N LYS A 264 28.93 26.61 13.55
CA LYS A 264 29.70 25.58 12.83
C LYS A 264 29.63 24.21 13.49
N LYS A 265 28.91 24.10 14.62
CA LYS A 265 28.76 22.86 15.36
C LYS A 265 27.84 21.91 14.59
N ASP A 266 28.19 20.63 14.58
CA ASP A 266 27.43 19.55 13.90
C ASP A 266 27.17 19.85 12.42
N LEU A 267 28.13 20.53 11.80
CA LEU A 267 28.06 20.98 10.41
C LEU A 267 29.28 20.50 9.63
N TYR A 268 29.02 19.76 8.55
CA TYR A 268 30.05 19.19 7.70
C TYR A 268 29.78 19.49 6.24
N VAL A 269 30.83 19.58 5.43
CA VAL A 269 30.69 19.77 3.99
C VAL A 269 31.47 18.67 3.28
N LYS A 270 30.76 17.83 2.53
CA LYS A 270 31.30 16.63 1.88
C LYS A 270 30.64 16.37 0.55
N ASN A 271 31.30 15.57 -0.29
CA ASN A 271 30.75 15.18 -1.58
C ASN A 271 29.98 13.86 -1.42
N VAL A 272 28.80 13.79 -2.02
CA VAL A 272 28.06 12.54 -2.20
C VAL A 272 28.85 11.69 -3.19
N GLN A 273 29.38 10.55 -2.76
CA GLN A 273 30.22 9.73 -3.64
C GLN A 273 29.42 8.99 -4.69
N ARG A 274 28.23 8.48 -4.32
CA ARG A 274 27.29 7.78 -5.21
C ARG A 274 25.87 7.94 -4.69
N THR A 275 24.93 8.06 -5.63
CA THR A 275 23.48 7.97 -5.41
C THR A 275 22.96 6.62 -5.88
N VAL A 276 22.13 5.97 -5.07
CA VAL A 276 21.69 4.59 -5.26
C VAL A 276 20.19 4.49 -5.00
N ILE A 277 19.48 3.80 -5.89
CA ILE A 277 18.09 3.39 -5.69
C ILE A 277 18.07 1.96 -5.15
N TRP A 278 17.33 1.76 -4.06
CA TRP A 278 17.24 0.49 -3.37
C TRP A 278 15.98 -0.27 -3.79
N MET A 279 16.15 -1.42 -4.44
CA MET A 279 15.07 -2.30 -4.90
C MET A 279 15.13 -3.65 -4.17
N GLY A 280 14.81 -3.62 -2.87
CA GLY A 280 14.84 -4.79 -2.00
C GLY A 280 16.25 -5.36 -1.83
N LYS A 281 16.58 -6.44 -2.55
CA LYS A 281 17.92 -7.04 -2.52
C LYS A 281 18.88 -6.41 -3.54
N LYS A 282 18.36 -5.71 -4.54
CA LYS A 282 19.16 -5.08 -5.59
C LYS A 282 19.39 -3.62 -5.28
N GLN A 283 20.56 -3.13 -5.65
CA GLN A 283 20.97 -1.74 -5.53
C GLN A 283 21.41 -1.30 -6.93
N GLU A 284 20.80 -0.23 -7.44
CA GLU A 284 21.17 0.34 -8.74
C GLU A 284 21.75 1.73 -8.51
N THR A 285 22.92 1.98 -9.08
CA THR A 285 23.52 3.32 -9.03
C THR A 285 22.85 4.19 -10.09
N VAL A 286 22.52 5.42 -9.72
CA VAL A 286 21.89 6.41 -10.59
C VAL A 286 22.67 7.72 -10.54
N GLU A 287 22.58 8.52 -11.59
CA GLU A 287 23.31 9.79 -11.68
C GLU A 287 22.75 10.84 -10.72
N ASP A 288 21.42 10.95 -10.69
CA ASP A 288 20.70 11.86 -9.82
C ASP A 288 19.35 11.29 -9.33
N VAL A 289 18.83 11.89 -8.26
CA VAL A 289 17.50 11.60 -7.72
C VAL A 289 16.79 12.91 -7.38
N PRO A 290 15.64 13.23 -8.03
CA PRO A 290 14.88 14.43 -7.76
C PRO A 290 13.98 14.29 -6.52
N CYS A 291 13.47 15.43 -6.05
CA CYS A 291 12.46 15.56 -5.01
C CYS A 291 11.28 14.59 -5.18
N GLY A 292 10.67 14.21 -4.05
CA GLY A 292 9.59 13.23 -3.97
C GLY A 292 10.06 11.79 -3.88
N ASN A 293 11.32 11.49 -4.27
CA ASN A 293 11.89 10.15 -4.22
C ASN A 293 12.71 9.88 -2.95
N THR A 294 12.89 8.59 -2.65
CA THR A 294 13.85 8.12 -1.64
C THR A 294 15.17 7.74 -2.29
N VAL A 295 16.27 8.00 -1.60
CA VAL A 295 17.62 7.78 -2.12
C VAL A 295 18.52 7.20 -1.03
N ALA A 296 19.42 6.30 -1.43
CA ALA A 296 20.56 5.89 -0.62
C ALA A 296 21.82 6.58 -1.14
N MET A 297 22.65 7.10 -0.25
CA MET A 297 23.88 7.82 -0.59
C MET A 297 25.09 7.17 0.07
N VAL A 298 26.21 7.17 -0.64
CA VAL A 298 27.50 6.65 -0.16
C VAL A 298 28.47 7.79 0.14
N GLY A 299 29.31 7.63 1.17
CA GLY A 299 30.39 8.55 1.50
C GLY A 299 30.08 9.60 2.56
N LEU A 300 28.92 9.49 3.23
CA LEU A 300 28.47 10.40 4.29
C LEU A 300 28.48 9.75 5.69
N ASP A 301 28.86 8.48 5.76
CA ASP A 301 28.76 7.60 6.95
C ASP A 301 29.65 8.02 8.12
N GLN A 302 30.76 8.70 7.86
CA GLN A 302 31.61 9.24 8.92
C GLN A 302 31.02 10.48 9.61
N PHE A 303 30.05 11.13 8.99
CA PHE A 303 29.51 12.44 9.42
C PHE A 303 28.07 12.35 9.92
N ILE A 304 27.34 11.30 9.52
CA ILE A 304 25.95 11.08 9.91
C ILE A 304 25.87 9.88 10.84
N THR A 305 25.51 10.11 12.10
CA THR A 305 25.37 9.05 13.10
C THR A 305 23.99 8.40 13.08
N LYS A 306 22.92 9.21 13.03
CA LYS A 306 21.52 8.72 13.06
C LYS A 306 20.67 9.34 11.95
N ASN A 307 20.56 10.66 11.97
CA ASN A 307 19.83 11.46 11.00
C ASN A 307 20.60 12.75 10.71
N ALA A 308 20.30 13.38 9.58
CA ALA A 308 20.85 14.67 9.18
C ALA A 308 20.00 15.27 8.06
N THR A 309 20.02 16.59 7.95
CA THR A 309 19.48 17.32 6.80
C THR A 309 20.61 17.73 5.88
N LEU A 310 20.46 17.47 4.58
CA LEU A 310 21.41 17.80 3.54
C LEU A 310 20.87 18.93 2.66
N THR A 311 21.75 19.89 2.34
CA THR A 311 21.48 20.95 1.37
C THR A 311 22.68 21.24 0.48
N ASN A 312 22.45 21.84 -0.68
CA ASN A 312 23.50 22.28 -1.63
C ASN A 312 23.86 23.76 -1.48
N GLU A 313 23.16 24.48 -0.60
CA GLU A 313 23.39 25.89 -0.29
C GLU A 313 24.65 26.10 0.57
N LYS A 314 25.24 27.29 0.44
CA LYS A 314 26.57 27.62 0.98
C LYS A 314 26.59 27.82 2.50
#